data_AF-A0A2T2RR76-F1
#
_entry.id   AF-A0A2T2RR76-F1
#
_cell.length_a   1.000
_cell.length_b   1.000
_cell.length_c   1.000
_cell.angle_alpha   90.00
_cell.angle_beta   90.00
_cell.angle_gamma   90.00
#
_symmetry.space_group_name_H-M   'P 1'
#
loop_
_entity.id
_entity.type
_entity.pdbx_description
1 polymer ?
#
loop_
_entity_poly.entity_id
_entity_poly.type
_entity_poly.pdbx_seq_one_letter_code
_entity_poly.pdbx_strand_id
1 'polypeptide(L)'
;MNYHQTLMKMIERLISGEWSVSKFENEYYDFYLEEVPDKALSDEDSQFFGLVQEKLDWTDAAPDPESRSYGWMNHNEFIQLVQQQRDLYWNELRNQQPS
;
A
#
# COMPACT_ATOMS: atom_id res chain seq x y z
N MET A 1 0.85 -9.12 -18.16
CA MET A 1 1.28 -8.29 -17.02
C MET A 1 1.08 -9.09 -15.75
N ASN A 2 1.96 -9.01 -14.75
CA ASN A 2 1.66 -9.53 -13.41
C ASN A 2 1.42 -8.34 -12.49
N TYR A 3 0.14 -8.00 -12.27
CA TYR A 3 -0.27 -6.81 -11.51
C TYR A 3 0.14 -6.91 -10.05
N HIS A 4 -0.15 -8.05 -9.41
CA HIS A 4 0.29 -8.36 -8.05
C HIS A 4 1.79 -8.11 -7.87
N GLN A 5 2.64 -8.74 -8.71
CA GLN A 5 4.09 -8.58 -8.59
C GLN A 5 4.56 -7.15 -8.83
N THR A 6 3.85 -6.38 -9.65
CA THR A 6 4.21 -4.98 -9.94
C THR A 6 3.88 -4.09 -8.76
N LEU A 7 2.66 -4.22 -8.20
CA LEU A 7 2.25 -3.51 -6.99
C LEU A 7 3.16 -3.85 -5.81
N MET A 8 3.47 -5.13 -5.59
CA MET A 8 4.42 -5.54 -4.53
C MET A 8 5.80 -4.92 -4.70
N LYS A 9 6.32 -4.81 -5.94
CA LYS A 9 7.60 -4.13 -6.18
C LYS A 9 7.55 -2.65 -5.82
N MET A 10 6.43 -1.96 -6.08
CA MET A 10 6.26 -0.56 -5.68
C MET A 10 6.26 -0.42 -4.15
N ILE A 11 5.56 -1.32 -3.45
CA ILE A 11 5.56 -1.39 -1.97
C ILE A 11 6.98 -1.61 -1.42
N GLU A 12 7.74 -2.54 -1.98
CA GLU A 12 9.13 -2.79 -1.55
C GLU A 12 10.04 -1.59 -1.81
N ARG A 13 9.85 -0.87 -2.93
CA ARG A 13 10.59 0.38 -3.20
C ARG A 13 10.27 1.48 -2.19
N LEU A 14 9.01 1.59 -1.77
CA LEU A 14 8.62 2.50 -0.69
C LEU A 14 9.28 2.11 0.64
N ILE A 15 9.13 0.85 1.07
CA ILE A 15 9.62 0.38 2.38
C ILE A 15 11.15 0.44 2.47
N SER A 16 11.86 0.13 1.38
CA SER A 16 13.32 0.22 1.33
C SER A 16 13.86 1.66 1.30
N GLY A 17 12.99 2.66 1.11
CA GLY A 17 13.37 4.06 0.94
C GLY A 17 13.93 4.39 -0.45
N GLU A 18 13.85 3.47 -1.42
CA GLU A 18 14.16 3.78 -2.83
C GLU A 18 13.20 4.86 -3.36
N TRP A 19 11.93 4.80 -2.97
CA TRP A 19 10.90 5.80 -3.31
C TRP A 19 10.46 6.58 -2.08
N SER A 20 10.25 7.88 -2.26
CA SER A 20 9.51 8.71 -1.31
C SER A 20 8.01 8.41 -1.37
N VAL A 21 7.26 8.76 -0.32
CA VAL A 21 5.78 8.63 -0.31
C VAL A 21 5.16 9.37 -1.49
N SER A 22 5.58 10.61 -1.78
CA SER A 22 5.03 11.37 -2.92
C SER A 22 5.32 10.71 -4.27
N LYS A 23 6.49 10.09 -4.45
CA LYS A 23 6.75 9.33 -5.69
C LYS A 23 5.88 8.08 -5.75
N PHE A 24 5.81 7.35 -4.64
CA PHE A 24 5.00 6.16 -4.52
C PHE A 24 3.53 6.46 -4.83
N GLU A 25 2.95 7.53 -4.30
CA GLU A 25 1.57 7.96 -4.57
C GLU A 25 1.29 8.11 -6.06
N ASN A 26 2.09 8.90 -6.77
CA ASN A 26 1.90 9.11 -8.22
C ASN A 26 1.99 7.78 -8.98
N GLU A 27 3.07 7.02 -8.79
CA GLU A 27 3.32 5.78 -9.53
C GLU A 27 2.32 4.68 -9.18
N TYR A 28 1.88 4.63 -7.92
CA TYR A 28 0.93 3.64 -7.43
C TYR A 28 -0.49 3.94 -7.90
N TYR A 29 -0.92 5.21 -7.90
CA TYR A 29 -2.25 5.59 -8.40
C TYR A 29 -2.37 5.42 -9.90
N ASP A 30 -1.38 5.90 -10.65
CA ASP A 30 -1.33 5.71 -12.11
C ASP A 30 -1.45 4.23 -12.45
N PHE A 31 -0.80 3.36 -11.69
CA PHE A 31 -0.85 1.93 -11.95
C PHE A 31 -2.12 1.24 -11.46
N TYR A 32 -2.44 1.41 -10.17
CA TYR A 32 -3.50 0.66 -9.50
C TYR A 32 -4.89 1.07 -9.98
N LEU A 33 -5.10 2.36 -10.29
CA LEU A 33 -6.40 2.88 -10.70
C LEU A 33 -6.62 2.79 -12.21
N GLU A 34 -5.58 3.02 -13.02
CA GLU A 34 -5.75 3.11 -14.48
C GLU A 34 -5.37 1.81 -15.21
N GLU A 35 -4.42 1.03 -14.69
CA GLU A 35 -3.89 -0.15 -15.39
C GLU A 35 -4.42 -1.49 -14.88
N VAL A 36 -4.86 -1.60 -13.61
CA VAL A 36 -5.33 -2.87 -13.04
C VAL A 36 -6.81 -3.09 -13.39
N PRO A 37 -7.17 -4.09 -14.22
CA PRO A 37 -8.56 -4.35 -14.56
C PRO A 37 -9.34 -4.93 -13.37
N ASP A 38 -10.66 -4.69 -13.36
CA ASP A 38 -11.58 -5.36 -12.46
C ASP A 38 -11.37 -6.88 -12.51
N LYS A 39 -11.17 -7.50 -11.34
CA LYS A 39 -10.92 -8.96 -11.13
C LYS A 39 -9.54 -9.46 -11.54
N ALA A 40 -8.58 -8.59 -11.82
CA ALA A 40 -7.21 -9.02 -12.10
C ALA A 40 -6.43 -9.45 -10.85
N LEU A 41 -6.96 -9.13 -9.67
CA LEU A 41 -6.43 -9.46 -8.35
C LEU A 41 -7.39 -10.42 -7.62
N SER A 42 -6.88 -11.24 -6.70
CA SER A 42 -7.75 -11.99 -5.79
C SER A 42 -8.46 -11.04 -4.81
N ASP A 43 -9.41 -11.56 -4.04
CA ASP A 43 -10.10 -10.75 -3.03
C ASP A 43 -9.12 -10.30 -1.94
N GLU A 44 -8.20 -11.17 -1.53
CA GLU A 44 -7.16 -10.85 -0.54
C GLU A 44 -6.18 -9.80 -1.06
N ASP A 45 -5.73 -9.93 -2.32
CA ASP A 45 -4.88 -8.93 -2.98
C ASP A 45 -5.59 -7.58 -3.05
N SER A 46 -6.85 -7.57 -3.48
CA SER A 46 -7.66 -6.36 -3.61
C SER A 46 -7.87 -5.69 -2.25
N GLN A 47 -8.07 -6.46 -1.18
CA GLN A 47 -8.16 -5.94 0.18
C GLN A 47 -6.85 -5.30 0.63
N PHE A 48 -5.72 -5.96 0.42
CA PHE A 48 -4.41 -5.43 0.84
C PHE A 48 -4.04 -4.16 0.06
N PHE A 49 -4.08 -4.20 -1.27
CA PHE A 49 -3.73 -3.06 -2.11
C PHE A 49 -4.74 -1.91 -1.98
N GLY A 50 -6.02 -2.22 -1.82
CA GLY A 50 -7.06 -1.24 -1.50
C GLY A 50 -6.82 -0.54 -0.16
N LEU A 51 -6.39 -1.26 0.88
CA LEU A 51 -6.04 -0.65 2.16
C LEU A 51 -4.84 0.29 2.04
N VAL A 52 -3.82 -0.07 1.26
CA VAL A 52 -2.67 0.81 1.02
C VAL A 52 -3.11 2.09 0.33
N GLN A 53 -3.93 1.99 -0.73
CA GLN A 53 -4.51 3.14 -1.42
C GLN A 53 -5.33 4.01 -0.46
N GLU A 54 -6.23 3.40 0.31
CA GLU A 54 -7.07 4.12 1.28
C GLU A 54 -6.21 4.87 2.31
N LYS A 55 -5.18 4.26 2.88
CA LYS A 55 -4.32 4.94 3.88
C LYS A 55 -3.43 6.02 3.26
N LEU A 56 -3.08 5.88 2.00
CA LEU A 56 -2.33 6.90 1.28
C LEU A 56 -3.15 8.19 1.12
N ASP A 57 -4.47 8.10 0.90
CA ASP A 57 -5.38 9.26 0.86
C ASP A 57 -5.42 10.06 2.17
N TRP A 58 -5.05 9.43 3.30
CA TRP A 58 -5.02 10.06 4.63
C TRP A 58 -3.58 10.33 5.11
N THR A 59 -2.67 10.56 4.18
CA THR A 59 -1.26 10.78 4.46
C THR A 59 -0.82 12.17 4.01
N ASP A 60 -0.14 12.91 4.88
CA ASP A 60 0.51 14.19 4.57
C ASP A 60 1.97 14.14 5.06
N ALA A 61 2.87 14.92 4.50
CA ALA A 61 4.23 15.05 5.02
C ALA A 61 4.25 15.58 6.45
N ALA A 62 3.34 16.51 6.78
CA ALA A 62 3.27 17.18 8.07
C ALA A 62 1.82 17.52 8.46
N PRO A 63 0.97 16.52 8.79
CA PRO A 63 -0.42 16.78 9.14
C PRO A 63 -0.51 17.62 10.42
N ASP A 64 -1.38 18.62 10.40
CA ASP A 64 -1.65 19.50 11.54
C ASP A 64 -2.43 18.78 12.67
N PRO A 65 -2.55 19.36 13.87
CA PRO A 65 -3.23 18.71 14.99
C PRO A 65 -4.70 18.36 14.73
N GLU A 66 -5.40 19.17 13.95
CA GLU A 66 -6.81 18.92 13.60
C GLU A 66 -6.92 17.71 12.66
N SER A 67 -6.11 17.68 11.60
CA SER A 67 -6.00 16.56 10.66
C SER A 67 -5.63 15.26 11.39
N ARG A 68 -4.67 15.32 12.32
CA ARG A 68 -4.34 14.17 13.17
C ARG A 68 -5.52 13.66 13.99
N SER A 69 -6.41 14.55 14.45
CA SER A 69 -7.62 14.15 15.19
C SER A 69 -8.63 13.39 14.31
N TYR A 70 -8.57 13.59 12.99
CA TYR A 70 -9.33 12.83 11.99
C TYR A 70 -8.63 11.57 11.48
N GLY A 71 -7.44 11.26 12.01
CA GLY A 71 -6.70 10.05 11.65
C GLY A 71 -5.66 10.22 10.54
N TRP A 72 -5.36 11.45 10.11
CA TRP A 72 -4.25 11.70 9.19
C TRP A 72 -2.92 11.27 9.81
N MET A 73 -2.06 10.69 8.97
CA MET A 73 -0.74 10.23 9.36
C MET A 73 0.36 10.93 8.57
N ASN A 74 1.56 10.98 9.14
CA ASN A 74 2.73 11.44 8.42
C ASN A 74 3.34 10.33 7.55
N HIS A 75 4.24 10.70 6.65
CA HIS A 75 4.92 9.75 5.75
C HIS A 75 5.59 8.57 6.47
N ASN A 76 6.21 8.79 7.62
CA ASN A 76 6.89 7.71 8.36
C ASN A 76 5.87 6.75 8.99
N GLU A 77 4.79 7.28 9.53
CA GLU A 77 3.68 6.50 10.08
C GLU A 77 3.03 5.64 8.96
N PHE A 78 2.83 6.22 7.77
CA PHE A 78 2.33 5.49 6.60
C PHE A 78 3.27 4.34 6.18
N ILE A 79 4.57 4.59 6.03
CA ILE A 79 5.55 3.55 5.66
C ILE A 79 5.55 2.41 6.67
N GLN A 80 5.50 2.73 7.98
CA GLN A 80 5.42 1.72 9.04
C GLN A 80 4.14 0.88 8.95
N LEU A 81 3.00 1.52 8.69
CA LEU A 81 1.74 0.82 8.49
C LEU A 81 1.81 -0.12 7.29
N VAL A 82 2.27 0.36 6.13
CA VAL A 82 2.40 -0.45 4.91
C VAL A 82 3.32 -1.66 5.15
N GLN A 83 4.43 -1.45 5.86
CA GLN A 83 5.34 -2.53 6.22
C GLN A 83 4.67 -3.60 7.08
N GLN A 84 3.92 -3.19 8.12
CA GLN A 84 3.20 -4.12 8.99
C GLN A 84 2.12 -4.90 8.22
N GLN A 85 1.34 -4.21 7.40
CA GLN A 85 0.26 -4.84 6.61
C GLN A 85 0.82 -5.83 5.59
N ARG A 86 1.94 -5.49 4.93
CA ARG A 86 2.65 -6.41 4.04
C ARG A 86 3.08 -7.69 4.78
N ASP A 87 3.64 -7.55 5.98
CA ASP A 87 4.11 -8.69 6.76
C ASP A 87 2.95 -9.60 7.20
N LEU A 88 1.80 -9.01 7.57
CA LEU A 88 0.57 -9.74 7.86
C LEU A 88 0.04 -10.49 6.63
N TYR A 89 -0.08 -9.79 5.50
CA TYR A 89 -0.50 -10.34 4.22
C TYR A 89 0.34 -11.57 3.82
N TRP A 90 1.67 -11.48 3.93
CA TRP A 90 2.55 -12.63 3.67
C TRP A 90 2.35 -13.81 4.63
N ASN A 91 2.06 -13.53 5.90
CA ASN A 91 1.79 -14.58 6.87
C ASN A 91 0.46 -15.28 6.58
N GLU A 92 -0.57 -14.53 6.17
CA GLU A 92 -1.86 -15.08 5.75
C GLU A 92 -1.73 -15.98 4.53
N LEU A 93 -1.03 -15.52 3.49
CA LEU A 93 -0.75 -16.34 2.30
C LEU A 93 -0.01 -17.64 2.65
N ARG A 94 0.97 -17.58 3.55
CA ARG A 94 1.72 -18.77 3.98
C ARG A 94 0.83 -19.78 4.69
N ASN A 95 -0.11 -19.32 5.50
CA ASN A 95 -1.02 -20.19 6.26
C ASN A 95 -2.11 -20.84 5.38
N GLN A 96 -2.31 -20.37 4.16
CA GLN A 96 -3.30 -20.91 3.21
C GLN A 96 -2.73 -21.99 2.28
N GLN A 97 -1.40 -22.22 2.27
CA GLN A 97 -0.80 -23.31 1.48
C GLN A 97 -0.80 -24.61 2.30
N PRO A 98 -1.54 -25.66 1.90
CA PRO A 98 -1.49 -26.94 2.59
C PRO A 98 -0.12 -27.59 2.43
N SER A 99 0.38 -28.18 3.52
CA SER A 99 1.62 -28.95 3.61
C SER A 99 1.74 -30.07 2.58
#